data_AF-A0AAV9RGE8-F1
#
_entry.id   AF-A0AAV9RGE8-F1
#
_cell.length_a   1.000
_cell.length_b   1.000
_cell.length_c   1.000
_cell.angle_alpha   90.00
_cell.angle_beta   90.00
_cell.angle_gamma   90.00
#
_symmetry.space_group_name_H-M   'P 1'
#
loop_
_entity.id
_entity.type
_entity.pdbx_description
1 polymer ?
#
loop_
_entity_poly.entity_id
_entity_poly.type
_entity_poly.pdbx_seq_one_letter_code
_entity_poly.pdbx_strand_id
1 'polypeptide(L)'
;MMEEEEFEFTEDLEAILHLTPEVQLAIEQVFPSQDPLDRADFNAVEYINTLFPTEQSLANIDDVVNKIRLKIRRLDDDIRTVVRGQTNVGQDGRQALEEAQIAIQQLFGKIKDIKDKAEKSEQMVKEITRDIKQLDHAKRHLTTSITTLNHLHMLAGVSTL
;
A
#
# COMPACT_ATOMS: atom_id res chain seq x y z
N MET A 1 14.10 -33.84 34.95
CA MET A 1 14.46 -32.42 34.84
C MET A 1 15.12 -32.08 33.51
N MET A 2 16.38 -32.43 33.18
CA MET A 2 16.92 -32.11 31.84
C MET A 2 16.27 -32.92 30.69
N GLU A 3 15.93 -34.20 30.90
CA GLU A 3 15.27 -35.02 29.87
C GLU A 3 13.77 -34.68 29.68
N GLU A 4 13.11 -34.11 30.68
CA GLU A 4 11.70 -33.70 30.58
C GLU A 4 11.55 -32.36 29.84
N GLU A 5 12.47 -31.41 30.05
CA GLU A 5 12.50 -30.14 29.32
C GLU A 5 12.85 -30.32 27.82
N GLU A 6 13.67 -31.31 27.46
CA GLU A 6 13.98 -31.64 26.07
C GLU A 6 12.78 -32.27 25.34
N PHE A 7 12.00 -33.11 26.03
CA PHE A 7 10.79 -33.76 25.48
C PHE A 7 9.64 -32.77 25.25
N GLU A 8 9.43 -31.85 26.20
CA GLU A 8 8.36 -30.84 26.10
C GLU A 8 8.60 -29.86 24.93
N PHE A 9 9.85 -29.52 24.65
CA PHE A 9 10.24 -28.71 23.48
C PHE A 9 9.98 -29.41 22.14
N THR A 10 10.11 -30.75 22.08
CA THR A 10 9.90 -31.51 20.85
C THR A 10 8.42 -31.65 20.47
N GLU A 11 7.53 -31.81 21.45
CA GLU A 11 6.08 -31.87 21.21
C GLU A 11 5.53 -30.51 20.72
N ASP A 12 6.02 -29.41 21.29
CA ASP A 12 5.66 -28.06 20.83
C ASP A 12 6.16 -27.78 19.39
N LEU A 13 7.33 -28.30 19.01
CA LEU A 13 7.84 -28.18 17.64
C LEU A 13 7.02 -29.02 16.64
N GLU A 14 6.60 -30.23 17.01
CA GLU A 14 5.73 -31.07 16.18
C GLU A 14 4.37 -30.41 15.95
N ALA A 15 3.80 -29.76 16.96
CA ALA A 15 2.55 -29.01 16.83
C ALA A 15 2.68 -27.78 15.90
N ILE A 16 3.84 -27.12 15.88
CA ILE A 16 4.13 -25.98 14.99
C ILE A 16 4.30 -26.42 13.52
N LEU A 17 4.73 -27.67 13.28
CA LEU A 17 4.95 -28.22 11.94
C LEU A 17 3.67 -28.77 11.27
N HIS A 18 2.58 -28.97 12.03
CA HIS A 18 1.29 -29.36 11.48
C HIS A 18 0.50 -28.14 10.98
N LEU A 19 0.81 -27.75 9.75
CA LEU A 19 0.06 -26.73 9.02
C LEU A 19 -1.35 -27.24 8.68
N THR A 20 -2.32 -26.34 8.68
CA THR A 20 -3.69 -26.66 8.24
C THR A 20 -3.68 -27.09 6.76
N PRO A 21 -4.61 -27.96 6.33
CA PRO A 21 -4.66 -28.42 4.94
C PRO A 21 -4.74 -27.27 3.94
N GLU A 22 -5.46 -26.19 4.28
CA GLU A 22 -5.60 -25.00 3.44
C GLU A 22 -4.26 -24.27 3.26
N VAL A 23 -3.47 -24.15 4.33
CA VAL A 23 -2.15 -23.52 4.28
C VAL A 23 -1.16 -24.38 3.50
N GLN A 24 -1.18 -25.70 3.70
CA GLN A 24 -0.33 -26.63 2.95
C GLN A 24 -0.58 -26.53 1.43
N LEU A 25 -1.86 -26.52 1.04
CA LEU A 25 -2.27 -26.44 -0.37
C LEU A 25 -1.91 -25.09 -0.99
N ALA A 26 -2.03 -24.00 -0.23
CA ALA A 26 -1.57 -22.68 -0.66
C ALA A 26 -0.05 -22.63 -0.85
N ILE A 27 0.73 -23.24 0.07
CA ILE A 27 2.18 -23.32 -0.05
C ILE A 27 2.56 -24.13 -1.30
N GLU A 28 1.93 -25.27 -1.54
CA GLU A 28 2.24 -26.12 -2.70
C GLU A 28 1.89 -25.45 -4.05
N GLN A 29 0.84 -24.63 -4.09
CA GLN A 29 0.49 -23.82 -5.27
C GLN A 29 1.53 -22.73 -5.57
N VAL A 30 2.07 -22.10 -4.53
CA VAL A 30 3.01 -20.97 -4.67
C VAL A 30 4.46 -21.46 -4.81
N PHE A 31 4.78 -22.57 -4.17
CA PHE A 31 6.10 -23.20 -4.12
C PHE A 31 5.99 -24.70 -4.41
N PRO A 32 5.80 -25.10 -5.67
CA PRO A 32 5.78 -26.51 -6.03
C PRO A 32 7.17 -27.12 -5.82
N SER A 33 7.28 -28.03 -4.84
CA SER A 33 8.51 -28.79 -4.58
C SER A 33 8.40 -30.23 -5.08
N GLN A 34 9.51 -30.74 -5.61
CA GLN A 34 9.69 -32.14 -5.98
C GLN A 34 10.61 -32.86 -4.99
N ASP A 35 11.04 -32.18 -3.91
CA ASP A 35 11.87 -32.79 -2.88
C ASP A 35 11.03 -33.71 -2.01
N PRO A 36 11.37 -35.01 -1.88
CA PRO A 36 10.66 -35.91 -0.98
C PRO A 36 10.62 -35.40 0.46
N LEU A 37 11.63 -34.63 0.89
CA LEU A 37 11.72 -34.05 2.23
C LEU A 37 10.66 -32.96 2.50
N ASP A 38 10.09 -32.35 1.46
CA ASP A 38 9.13 -31.26 1.58
C ASP A 38 7.67 -31.75 1.63
N ARG A 39 7.47 -33.08 1.50
CA ARG A 39 6.14 -33.67 1.50
C ARG A 39 5.56 -33.75 2.90
N ALA A 40 4.28 -33.40 3.04
CA ALA A 40 3.56 -33.50 4.31
C ALA A 40 3.46 -34.94 4.85
N ASP A 41 3.53 -35.94 3.96
CA ASP A 41 3.49 -37.37 4.27
C ASP A 41 4.90 -38.01 4.29
N PHE A 42 5.95 -37.22 4.50
CA PHE A 42 7.32 -37.71 4.46
C PHE A 42 7.55 -38.90 5.41
N ASN A 43 7.99 -40.03 4.84
CA ASN A 43 8.36 -41.22 5.58
C ASN A 43 9.87 -41.43 5.54
N ALA A 44 10.54 -41.21 6.67
CA ALA A 44 11.98 -41.35 6.78
C ALA A 44 12.48 -42.78 6.48
N VAL A 45 11.72 -43.81 6.89
CA VAL A 45 12.09 -45.22 6.66
C VAL A 45 12.01 -45.55 5.17
N GLU A 46 10.92 -45.18 4.51
CA GLU A 46 10.76 -45.36 3.07
C GLU A 46 11.85 -44.61 2.31
N TYR A 47 12.14 -43.36 2.69
CA TYR A 47 13.19 -42.56 2.09
C TYR A 47 14.57 -43.21 2.24
N ILE A 48 14.92 -43.69 3.43
CA ILE A 48 16.18 -44.43 3.66
C ILE A 48 16.23 -45.68 2.80
N ASN A 49 15.13 -46.43 2.69
CA ASN A 49 15.06 -47.62 1.85
C ASN A 49 15.16 -47.29 0.35
N THR A 50 14.76 -46.09 -0.09
CA THR A 50 15.03 -45.64 -1.47
C THR A 50 16.50 -45.34 -1.72
N LEU A 51 17.21 -44.84 -0.69
CA LEU A 51 18.65 -44.56 -0.76
C LEU A 51 19.48 -45.83 -0.65
N PHE A 52 19.02 -46.80 0.15
CA PHE A 52 19.71 -48.06 0.42
C PHE A 52 18.80 -49.28 0.21
N PRO A 53 18.47 -49.66 -1.04
CA PRO A 53 17.50 -50.74 -1.30
C PRO A 53 18.03 -52.14 -0.95
N THR A 54 19.34 -52.32 -0.93
CA THR A 54 20.01 -53.60 -0.64
C THR A 54 21.20 -53.40 0.28
N GLU A 55 21.64 -54.45 0.97
CA GLU A 55 22.81 -54.39 1.86
C GLU A 55 24.08 -53.91 1.16
N GLN A 56 24.27 -54.24 -0.12
CA GLN A 56 25.44 -53.80 -0.89
C GLN A 56 25.50 -52.28 -1.07
N SER A 57 24.35 -51.59 -1.07
CA SER A 57 24.30 -50.13 -1.19
C SER A 57 24.86 -49.40 0.04
N LEU A 58 24.90 -50.06 1.21
CA LEU A 58 25.49 -49.51 2.44
C LEU A 58 27.00 -49.27 2.32
N ALA A 59 27.67 -49.89 1.34
CA ALA A 59 29.08 -49.61 1.06
C ALA A 59 29.34 -48.13 0.71
N ASN A 60 28.32 -47.39 0.23
CA ASN A 60 28.42 -45.99 -0.15
C ASN A 60 27.83 -45.03 0.90
N ILE A 61 27.63 -45.50 2.15
CA ILE A 61 26.95 -44.72 3.19
C ILE A 61 27.65 -43.37 3.47
N ASP A 62 28.98 -43.36 3.51
CA ASP A 62 29.76 -42.16 3.77
C ASP A 62 29.55 -41.08 2.70
N ASP A 63 29.44 -41.49 1.42
CA ASP A 63 29.18 -40.57 0.31
C ASP A 63 27.79 -39.93 0.42
N VAL A 64 26.77 -40.74 0.76
CA VAL A 64 25.40 -40.25 0.96
C VAL A 64 25.33 -39.31 2.17
N VAL A 65 25.98 -39.65 3.28
CA VAL A 65 26.06 -38.81 4.48
C VAL A 65 26.73 -37.47 4.16
N ASN A 66 27.84 -37.50 3.41
CA ASN A 66 28.54 -36.28 3.00
C ASN A 66 27.67 -35.41 2.08
N LYS A 67 26.92 -36.02 1.16
CA LYS A 67 25.96 -35.30 0.30
C LYS A 67 24.85 -34.63 1.11
N ILE A 68 24.30 -35.33 2.11
CA ILE A 68 23.28 -34.76 3.02
C ILE A 68 23.88 -33.61 3.84
N ARG A 69 25.08 -33.77 4.40
CA ARG A 69 25.77 -32.68 5.13
C ARG A 69 26.01 -31.45 4.27
N LEU A 70 26.37 -31.63 3.00
CA LEU A 70 26.53 -30.52 2.06
C LEU A 70 25.17 -29.83 1.79
N LYS A 71 24.10 -30.63 1.62
CA LYS A 71 22.74 -30.10 1.43
C LYS A 71 22.28 -29.28 2.64
N ILE A 72 22.53 -29.75 3.85
CA ILE A 72 22.23 -29.02 5.10
C ILE A 72 22.96 -27.67 5.12
N ARG A 73 24.28 -27.66 4.87
CA ARG A 73 25.05 -26.40 4.85
C ARG A 73 24.54 -25.41 3.81
N ARG A 74 24.17 -25.91 2.62
CA ARG A 74 23.61 -25.07 1.56
C ARG A 74 22.27 -24.48 1.98
N LEU A 75 21.39 -25.30 2.57
CA LEU A 75 20.12 -24.85 3.10
C LEU A 75 20.30 -23.78 4.19
N ASP A 76 21.26 -23.95 5.10
CA ASP A 76 21.58 -22.96 6.14
C ASP A 76 22.05 -21.62 5.54
N ASP A 77 22.85 -21.66 4.48
CA ASP A 77 23.30 -20.47 3.76
C ASP A 77 22.15 -19.78 3.01
N ASP A 78 21.25 -20.56 2.41
CA ASP A 78 20.05 -20.06 1.74
C ASP A 78 19.10 -19.41 2.75
N ILE A 79 18.82 -20.06 3.89
CA ILE A 79 18.03 -19.51 5.00
C ILE A 79 18.65 -18.19 5.49
N ARG A 80 19.96 -18.16 5.73
CA ARG A 80 20.65 -16.95 6.19
C ARG A 80 20.51 -15.80 5.19
N THR A 81 20.59 -16.12 3.90
CA THR A 81 20.44 -15.14 2.81
C THR A 81 19.02 -14.58 2.78
N VAL A 82 18.01 -15.46 2.84
CA VAL A 82 16.59 -15.06 2.84
C VAL A 82 16.24 -14.21 4.06
N VAL A 83 16.66 -14.61 5.27
CA VAL A 83 16.39 -13.87 6.52
C VAL A 83 17.01 -12.45 6.48
N ARG A 84 18.23 -12.33 5.96
CA ARG A 84 18.88 -11.02 5.76
C ARG A 84 18.14 -10.18 4.72
N GLY A 85 17.74 -10.77 3.60
CA GLY A 85 16.96 -10.09 2.55
C GLY A 85 15.62 -9.57 3.06
N GLN A 86 14.91 -10.37 3.87
CA GLN A 86 13.63 -9.98 4.48
C GLN A 86 13.75 -8.79 5.44
N THR A 87 14.86 -8.71 6.20
CA THR A 87 15.10 -7.59 7.12
C THR A 87 15.18 -6.25 6.38
N ASN A 88 15.88 -6.22 5.23
CA ASN A 88 16.05 -5.00 4.45
C ASN A 88 14.74 -4.58 3.76
N VAL A 89 14.03 -5.53 3.14
CA VAL A 89 12.75 -5.26 2.46
C VAL A 89 11.70 -4.72 3.44
N GLY A 90 11.68 -5.22 4.68
CA GLY A 90 10.78 -4.72 5.72
C GLY A 90 11.07 -3.28 6.14
N GLN A 91 12.33 -2.86 6.15
CA GLN A 91 12.70 -1.46 6.44
C GLN A 91 12.36 -0.55 5.27
N ASP A 92 12.71 -0.94 4.04
CA ASP A 92 12.41 -0.16 2.83
C ASP A 92 10.90 0.02 2.65
N GLY A 93 10.11 -1.02 2.89
CA GLY A 93 8.65 -0.96 2.83
C GLY A 93 8.04 -0.01 3.86
N ARG A 94 8.57 0.03 5.09
CA ARG A 94 8.13 0.99 6.12
C ARG A 94 8.48 2.42 5.73
N GLN A 95 9.69 2.65 5.22
CA GLN A 95 10.11 3.98 4.78
C GLN A 95 9.23 4.49 3.64
N ALA A 96 8.97 3.65 2.63
CA ALA A 96 8.09 4.00 1.51
C ALA A 96 6.66 4.33 1.98
N LEU A 97 6.14 3.62 2.98
CA LEU A 97 4.83 3.89 3.57
C LEU A 97 4.80 5.24 4.31
N GLU A 98 5.85 5.55 5.07
CA GLU A 98 5.99 6.82 5.79
C GLU A 98 6.06 8.01 4.81
N GLU A 99 6.87 7.88 3.75
CA GLU A 99 6.97 8.90 2.69
C GLU A 99 5.62 9.13 2.00
N ALA A 100 4.89 8.05 1.69
CA ALA A 100 3.55 8.13 1.12
C ALA A 100 2.57 8.84 2.07
N GLN A 101 2.62 8.55 3.38
CA GLN A 101 1.77 9.20 4.37
C GLN A 101 2.04 10.71 4.46
N ILE A 102 3.31 11.12 4.45
CA ILE A 102 3.71 12.52 4.43
C ILE A 102 3.19 13.21 3.16
N ALA A 103 3.36 12.58 1.99
CA ALA A 103 2.88 13.12 0.73
C ALA A 103 1.35 13.32 0.71
N ILE A 104 0.60 12.36 1.26
CA ILE A 104 -0.86 12.45 1.40
C ILE A 104 -1.25 13.62 2.31
N GLN A 105 -0.59 13.80 3.46
CA GLN A 105 -0.87 14.92 4.36
C GLN A 105 -0.61 16.27 3.69
N GLN A 106 0.51 16.39 2.95
CA GLN A 106 0.82 17.59 2.18
C GLN A 106 -0.23 17.87 1.11
N LEU A 107 -0.73 16.83 0.43
CA LEU A 107 -1.79 16.95 -0.57
C LEU A 107 -3.09 17.46 0.06
N PHE A 108 -3.50 16.92 1.21
CA PHE A 108 -4.68 17.43 1.93
C PHE A 108 -4.53 18.89 2.33
N GLY A 109 -3.33 19.29 2.79
CA GLY A 109 -3.01 20.69 3.06
C GLY A 109 -3.22 21.57 1.82
N LYS A 110 -2.65 21.18 0.68
CA LYS A 110 -2.80 21.91 -0.59
C LYS A 110 -4.25 22.00 -1.05
N ILE A 111 -5.02 20.92 -0.93
CA ILE A 111 -6.45 20.91 -1.30
C ILE A 111 -7.23 21.91 -0.43
N LYS A 112 -6.95 21.93 0.88
CA LYS A 112 -7.56 22.89 1.80
C LYS A 112 -7.22 24.32 1.43
N ASP A 113 -5.95 24.62 1.15
CA ASP A 113 -5.51 25.95 0.74
C ASP A 113 -6.18 26.40 -0.57
N ILE A 114 -6.32 25.50 -1.55
CA ILE A 114 -7.02 25.78 -2.80
C ILE A 114 -8.50 26.09 -2.53
N LYS A 115 -9.16 25.30 -1.68
CA LYS A 115 -10.55 25.53 -1.29
C LYS A 115 -10.73 26.90 -0.63
N ASP A 116 -9.89 27.24 0.35
CA ASP A 116 -9.98 28.50 1.08
C ASP A 116 -9.73 29.72 0.15
N LYS A 117 -8.83 29.57 -0.83
CA LYS A 117 -8.60 30.60 -1.86
C LYS A 117 -9.78 30.73 -2.82
N ALA A 118 -10.37 29.61 -3.24
CA ALA A 118 -11.53 29.60 -4.12
C ALA A 118 -12.74 30.28 -3.47
N GLU A 119 -13.00 29.99 -2.19
CA GLU A 119 -14.09 30.62 -1.42
C GLU A 119 -13.90 32.14 -1.29
N LYS A 120 -12.67 32.60 -0.98
CA LYS A 120 -12.35 34.04 -0.98
C LYS A 120 -12.53 34.68 -2.35
N SER A 121 -12.12 34.00 -3.42
CA SER A 121 -12.30 34.49 -4.79
C SER A 121 -13.79 34.57 -5.16
N GLU A 122 -14.59 33.59 -4.75
CA GLU A 122 -16.04 33.60 -4.99
C GLU A 122 -16.71 34.78 -4.27
N GLN A 123 -16.34 35.04 -3.02
CA GLN A 123 -16.86 36.16 -2.25
C GLN A 123 -16.49 37.50 -2.89
N MET A 124 -15.24 37.65 -3.35
CA MET A 124 -14.79 38.86 -4.05
C MET A 124 -15.59 39.08 -5.35
N VAL A 125 -15.84 38.04 -6.14
CA VAL A 125 -16.65 38.14 -7.37
C VAL A 125 -18.11 38.50 -7.04
N LYS A 126 -18.68 37.96 -5.95
CA LYS A 126 -20.02 38.35 -5.49
C LYS A 126 -20.11 39.83 -5.14
N GLU A 127 -19.09 40.39 -4.49
CA GLU A 127 -19.04 41.82 -4.17
C GLU A 127 -18.90 42.67 -5.42
N ILE A 128 -17.97 42.33 -6.33
CA ILE A 128 -17.80 43.04 -7.60
C ILE A 128 -19.10 43.05 -8.41
N THR A 129 -19.77 41.90 -8.52
CA THR A 129 -21.03 41.80 -9.28
C THR A 129 -22.17 42.56 -8.62
N ARG A 130 -22.20 42.66 -7.28
CA ARG A 130 -23.15 43.51 -6.56
C ARG A 130 -22.91 44.99 -6.87
N ASP A 131 -21.67 45.43 -6.84
CA ASP A 131 -21.30 46.83 -7.06
C ASP A 131 -21.56 47.23 -8.53
N ILE A 132 -21.31 46.33 -9.49
CA ILE A 132 -21.69 46.51 -10.91
C ILE A 132 -23.21 46.74 -11.04
N LYS A 133 -24.04 45.95 -10.35
CA LYS A 133 -25.51 46.14 -10.38
C LYS A 133 -25.93 47.50 -9.81
N GLN A 134 -25.31 47.94 -8.71
CA GLN A 134 -25.59 49.25 -8.13
C GLN A 134 -25.22 50.39 -9.10
N LEU A 135 -24.07 50.26 -9.77
CA LEU A 135 -23.62 51.23 -10.76
C LEU A 135 -24.56 51.28 -11.98
N ASP A 136 -25.09 50.14 -12.42
CA ASP A 136 -26.07 50.07 -13.51
C ASP A 136 -27.39 50.77 -13.14
N HIS A 137 -27.89 50.56 -11.92
CA HIS A 137 -29.05 51.30 -11.41
C HIS A 137 -28.81 52.81 -11.39
N ALA A 138 -27.66 53.26 -10.89
CA ALA A 138 -27.30 54.67 -10.88
C ALA A 138 -27.23 55.26 -12.30
N LYS A 139 -26.59 54.55 -13.24
CA LYS A 139 -26.51 54.97 -14.65
C LYS A 139 -27.90 55.09 -15.28
N ARG A 140 -28.80 54.13 -15.02
CA ARG A 140 -30.18 54.16 -15.51
C ARG A 140 -30.95 55.35 -14.94
N HIS A 141 -30.86 55.57 -13.62
CA HIS A 141 -31.49 56.73 -12.98
C HIS A 141 -30.98 58.05 -13.55
N LEU A 142 -29.66 58.22 -13.71
CA LEU A 142 -29.08 59.41 -14.33
C LEU A 142 -29.57 59.62 -15.76
N THR A 143 -29.62 58.56 -16.55
CA THR A 143 -30.12 58.62 -17.93
C THR A 143 -31.59 59.07 -17.96
N THR A 144 -32.44 58.48 -17.12
CA THR A 144 -33.85 58.89 -17.00
C THR A 144 -34.00 60.35 -16.57
N SER A 145 -33.21 60.81 -15.59
CA SER A 145 -33.22 62.20 -15.15
C SER A 145 -32.81 63.17 -16.27
N ILE A 146 -31.75 62.85 -17.02
CA ILE A 146 -31.29 63.65 -18.17
C ILE A 146 -32.36 63.70 -19.27
N THR A 147 -32.94 62.55 -19.64
CA THR A 147 -34.01 62.49 -20.64
C THR A 147 -35.22 63.31 -20.23
N THR A 148 -35.63 63.20 -18.96
CA THR A 148 -36.76 63.97 -18.42
C THR A 148 -36.47 65.47 -18.44
N LEU A 149 -35.27 65.88 -18.03
CA LEU A 149 -34.86 67.29 -18.07
C LEU A 149 -34.83 67.82 -19.52
N ASN A 150 -34.34 67.05 -20.48
CA ASN A 150 -34.36 67.42 -21.88
C ASN A 150 -35.79 67.59 -22.41
N HIS A 151 -36.73 66.70 -22.04
CA HIS A 151 -38.14 66.86 -22.40
C HIS A 151 -38.75 68.13 -21.80
N LEU A 152 -38.46 68.43 -20.52
CA LEU A 152 -38.91 69.66 -19.87
C LEU A 152 -38.32 70.91 -20.55
N HIS A 153 -37.04 70.88 -20.91
CA HIS A 153 -36.40 71.97 -21.65
C HIS A 153 -37.06 72.21 -23.02
N MET A 154 -37.37 71.14 -23.75
CA MET A 154 -38.10 71.24 -25.02
C MET A 154 -39.50 71.85 -24.86
N LEU A 155 -40.23 71.47 -23.79
CA LEU A 155 -41.55 72.05 -23.50
C LEU A 155 -41.47 73.54 -23.12
N ALA A 156 -40.48 73.92 -22.31
CA ALA A 156 -40.27 75.31 -21.90
C ALA A 156 -39.82 76.20 -23.08
N GLY A 157 -38.94 75.68 -23.95
CA GLY A 157 -38.44 76.40 -25.13
C GLY A 157 -39.53 76.65 -26.18
N VAL A 158 -40.52 75.75 -26.30
CA VAL A 158 -41.70 75.94 -27.17
C VAL A 158 -42.67 77.00 -26.61
N SER A 159 -42.58 77.33 -25.31
CA SER A 159 -43.44 78.34 -24.68
C SER A 159 -42.86 79.76 -24.73
N THR A 160 -41.67 79.94 -25.30
CA THR A 160 -40.96 81.24 -25.41
C THR A 160 -40.86 81.79 -26.84
N LEU A 161 -41.66 81.28 -27.77
CA LEU A 161 -41.92 81.85 -29.10
C LEU A 161 -43.41 82.18 -29.23
#